data_AF-A0A259PKT8-F1
#
_entry.id   AF-A0A259PKT8-F1
#
_cell.length_a   1.000
_cell.length_b   1.000
_cell.length_c   1.000
_cell.angle_alpha   90.00
_cell.angle_beta   90.00
_cell.angle_gamma   90.00
#
_symmetry.space_group_name_H-M   'P 1'
#
loop_
_entity.id
_entity.type
_entity.pdbx_description
1 polymer ?
#
loop_
_entity_poly.entity_id
_entity_poly.type
_entity_poly.pdbx_seq_one_letter_code
_entity_poly.pdbx_strand_id
1 'polypeptide(L)'
;MKTTLNQIREHRPCSGGWEKLLKHLGKTKADDEELSILTILDSNGLDDALWCLRAVEGHDIEKRSFAVFCAKQVEHLLTDERSRNAIAVAERWCDGQATDDELDAAYAAANAAAHSAAYSAARAAANSAAHFAARAAADAAYAAAHFAAYSAARAAANAAANAAARSEQEAELRRICESIK
;
A
#
# COMPACT_ATOMS: atom_id res chain seq x y z
N MET A 1 23.49 -3.94 -27.23
CA MET A 1 22.75 -4.60 -26.12
C MET A 1 22.02 -5.85 -26.63
N LYS A 2 22.64 -7.00 -26.44
CA LYS A 2 22.14 -8.33 -26.81
C LYS A 2 22.22 -9.26 -25.60
N THR A 3 21.47 -10.36 -25.64
CA THR A 3 21.40 -11.44 -24.64
C THR A 3 21.11 -12.76 -25.36
N THR A 4 21.07 -13.88 -24.65
CA THR A 4 20.49 -15.14 -25.14
C THR A 4 19.27 -15.56 -24.33
N LEU A 5 18.49 -16.52 -24.85
CA LEU A 5 17.37 -17.11 -24.12
C LEU A 5 17.84 -17.87 -22.89
N ASN A 6 19.02 -18.50 -22.92
CA ASN A 6 19.61 -19.14 -21.75
C ASN A 6 19.97 -18.11 -20.67
N GLN A 7 20.66 -17.02 -21.01
CA GLN A 7 20.97 -15.93 -20.07
C GLN A 7 19.71 -15.32 -19.45
N ILE A 8 18.66 -15.06 -20.26
CA ILE A 8 17.37 -14.59 -19.74
C ILE A 8 16.79 -15.60 -18.73
N ARG A 9 16.86 -16.90 -19.03
CA ARG A 9 16.27 -17.95 -18.19
C ARG A 9 16.94 -18.05 -16.81
N GLU A 10 18.23 -17.75 -16.70
CA GLU A 10 18.94 -17.71 -15.41
C GLU A 10 18.33 -16.68 -14.43
N HIS A 11 17.74 -15.61 -14.97
CA HIS A 11 17.04 -14.59 -14.18
C HIS A 11 15.56 -14.89 -13.91
N ARG A 12 15.09 -16.10 -14.26
CA ARG A 12 13.74 -16.62 -13.96
C ARG A 12 12.61 -15.67 -14.42
N PRO A 13 12.44 -15.47 -15.74
CA PRO A 13 11.36 -14.63 -16.27
C PRO A 13 9.99 -15.21 -15.91
N CYS A 14 8.96 -14.37 -15.93
CA CYS A 14 7.59 -14.82 -15.72
C CYS A 14 7.18 -15.81 -16.84
N SER A 15 6.34 -16.79 -16.50
CA SER A 15 5.93 -17.83 -17.47
C SER A 15 5.23 -17.22 -18.69
N GLY A 16 4.34 -16.25 -18.49
CA GLY A 16 3.58 -15.62 -19.57
C GLY A 16 4.46 -14.85 -20.56
N GLY A 17 5.38 -14.01 -20.07
CA GLY A 17 6.33 -13.29 -20.92
C GLY A 17 7.29 -14.24 -21.63
N TRP A 18 7.75 -15.28 -20.93
CA TRP A 18 8.62 -16.31 -21.49
C TRP A 18 7.96 -17.08 -22.65
N GLU A 19 6.73 -17.56 -22.45
CA GLU A 19 5.96 -18.28 -23.47
C GLU A 19 5.67 -17.39 -24.69
N LYS A 20 5.33 -16.12 -24.45
CA LYS A 20 5.11 -15.12 -25.51
C LYS A 20 6.37 -14.92 -26.35
N LEU A 21 7.53 -14.77 -25.72
CA LEU A 21 8.81 -14.57 -26.39
C LEU A 21 9.20 -15.79 -27.23
N LEU A 22 9.10 -16.99 -26.65
CA LEU A 22 9.36 -18.24 -27.37
C LEU A 22 8.46 -18.39 -28.60
N LYS A 23 7.16 -18.12 -28.44
CA LYS A 23 6.20 -18.16 -29.56
C LYS A 23 6.55 -17.16 -30.65
N HIS A 24 6.92 -15.93 -30.29
CA HIS A 24 7.33 -14.91 -31.26
C HIS A 24 8.58 -15.33 -32.05
N LEU A 25 9.55 -15.93 -31.37
CA LEU A 25 10.80 -16.41 -31.99
C LEU A 25 10.64 -17.76 -32.72
N GLY A 26 9.45 -18.38 -32.68
CA GLY A 26 9.22 -19.72 -33.25
C GLY A 26 9.97 -20.84 -32.54
N LYS A 27 10.32 -20.65 -31.26
CA LYS A 27 11.14 -21.56 -30.46
C LYS A 27 10.30 -22.31 -29.42
N THR A 28 10.70 -23.52 -29.08
CA THR A 28 10.07 -24.34 -28.04
C THR A 28 10.92 -24.48 -26.77
N LYS A 29 12.19 -24.07 -26.83
CA LYS A 29 13.15 -24.10 -25.73
C LYS A 29 14.13 -22.93 -25.84
N ALA A 30 14.86 -22.67 -24.76
CA ALA A 30 15.97 -21.72 -24.78
C ALA A 30 17.18 -22.27 -25.56
N ASP A 31 17.99 -21.34 -26.04
CA ASP A 31 19.25 -21.56 -26.72
C ASP A 31 20.18 -20.34 -26.50
N ASP A 32 21.37 -20.41 -27.10
CA ASP A 32 22.42 -19.40 -27.01
C ASP A 32 22.49 -18.50 -28.25
N GLU A 33 21.43 -18.46 -29.06
CA GLU A 33 21.39 -17.54 -30.20
C GLU A 33 21.28 -16.09 -29.70
N GLU A 34 22.04 -15.21 -30.34
CA GLU A 34 22.00 -13.79 -30.02
C GLU A 34 20.60 -13.20 -30.24
N LEU A 35 20.05 -12.62 -29.18
CA LEU A 35 18.76 -11.96 -29.15
C LEU A 35 18.94 -10.48 -28.81
N SER A 36 18.42 -9.62 -29.69
CA SER A 36 18.41 -8.18 -29.46
C SER A 36 17.32 -7.80 -28.45
N ILE A 37 17.65 -6.89 -27.53
CA ILE A 37 16.65 -6.30 -26.62
C ILE A 37 15.53 -5.58 -27.39
N LEU A 38 15.82 -5.03 -28.58
CA LEU A 38 14.79 -4.41 -29.42
C LEU A 38 13.75 -5.43 -29.91
N THR A 39 14.18 -6.64 -30.25
CA THR A 39 13.24 -7.72 -30.63
C THR A 39 12.32 -8.09 -29.47
N ILE A 40 12.83 -8.07 -28.23
CA ILE A 40 12.03 -8.30 -27.03
C ILE A 40 11.07 -7.13 -26.80
N LEU A 41 11.51 -5.89 -27.00
CA LEU A 41 10.66 -4.71 -26.91
C LEU A 41 9.48 -4.79 -27.90
N ASP A 42 9.75 -5.14 -29.16
CA ASP A 42 8.72 -5.22 -30.21
C ASP A 42 7.72 -6.36 -29.97
N SER A 43 8.18 -7.49 -29.44
CA SER A 43 7.35 -8.67 -29.23
C SER A 43 6.62 -8.67 -27.90
N ASN A 44 7.34 -8.39 -26.82
CA ASN A 44 6.87 -8.56 -25.46
C ASN A 44 6.41 -7.24 -24.83
N GLY A 45 7.06 -6.14 -25.18
CA GLY A 45 6.78 -4.81 -24.65
C GLY A 45 7.88 -4.31 -23.69
N LEU A 46 7.70 -3.09 -23.18
CA LEU A 46 8.72 -2.39 -22.40
C LEU A 46 9.10 -3.13 -21.11
N ASP A 47 8.12 -3.60 -20.33
CA ASP A 47 8.37 -4.22 -19.02
C ASP A 47 9.28 -5.46 -19.13
N ASP A 48 8.96 -6.35 -20.08
CA ASP A 48 9.75 -7.55 -20.35
C ASP A 48 11.14 -7.20 -20.93
N ALA A 49 11.22 -6.18 -21.80
CA ALA A 49 12.49 -5.72 -22.35
C ALA A 49 13.41 -5.15 -21.26
N LEU A 50 12.86 -4.33 -20.35
CA LEU A 50 13.59 -3.80 -19.18
C LEU A 50 14.03 -4.91 -18.24
N TRP A 51 13.18 -5.92 -18.01
CA TRP A 51 13.56 -7.10 -17.23
C TRP A 51 14.74 -7.85 -17.86
N CYS A 52 14.72 -8.03 -19.18
CA CYS A 52 15.77 -8.75 -19.91
C CYS A 52 17.11 -8.00 -19.95
N LEU A 53 17.17 -6.71 -19.61
CA LEU A 53 18.44 -5.98 -19.46
C LEU A 53 19.37 -6.60 -18.42
N ARG A 54 18.82 -7.35 -17.44
CA ARG A 54 19.59 -8.07 -16.42
C ARG A 54 20.50 -9.15 -17.01
N ALA A 55 20.09 -9.71 -18.14
CA ALA A 55 20.81 -10.74 -18.88
C ALA A 55 21.81 -10.16 -19.90
N VAL A 56 21.83 -8.83 -20.07
CA VAL A 56 22.78 -8.14 -20.95
C VAL A 56 24.07 -7.88 -20.19
N GLU A 57 25.14 -8.53 -20.64
CA GLU A 57 26.50 -8.27 -20.19
C GLU A 57 27.07 -7.01 -20.84
N GLY A 58 27.92 -6.29 -20.09
CA GLY A 58 28.43 -4.97 -20.51
C GLY A 58 27.31 -3.92 -20.59
N HIS A 59 27.63 -2.75 -21.15
CA HIS A 59 26.69 -1.62 -21.31
C HIS A 59 26.13 -1.02 -20.01
N ASP A 60 26.89 -1.05 -18.92
CA ASP A 60 26.42 -0.53 -17.63
C ASP A 60 26.18 0.98 -17.66
N ILE A 61 26.97 1.72 -18.44
CA ILE A 61 26.76 3.16 -18.68
C ILE A 61 25.42 3.37 -19.37
N GLU A 62 25.12 2.68 -20.47
CA GLU A 62 23.87 2.86 -21.22
C GLU A 62 22.65 2.46 -20.39
N LYS A 63 22.74 1.34 -19.66
CA LYS A 63 21.69 0.88 -18.73
C LYS A 63 21.42 1.92 -17.64
N ARG A 64 22.47 2.47 -17.03
CA ARG A 64 22.35 3.48 -15.96
C ARG A 64 21.90 4.83 -16.50
N SER A 65 22.38 5.27 -17.66
CA SER A 65 21.93 6.49 -18.32
C SER A 65 20.43 6.45 -18.63
N PHE A 66 19.92 5.30 -19.10
CA PHE A 66 18.48 5.12 -19.27
C PHE A 66 17.72 5.19 -17.94
N ALA A 67 18.23 4.54 -16.89
CA ALA A 67 17.64 4.61 -15.55
C ALA A 67 17.63 6.04 -14.99
N VAL A 68 18.72 6.80 -15.16
CA VAL A 68 18.83 8.23 -14.80
C VAL A 68 17.83 9.07 -15.57
N PHE A 69 17.72 8.85 -16.89
CA PHE A 69 16.70 9.52 -17.71
C PHE A 69 15.29 9.27 -17.17
N CYS A 70 14.92 8.02 -16.90
CA CYS A 70 13.64 7.69 -16.30
C CYS A 70 13.44 8.34 -14.93
N ALA A 71 14.46 8.32 -14.06
CA ALA A 71 14.40 8.89 -12.73
C ALA A 71 14.20 10.41 -12.76
N LYS A 72 14.84 11.11 -13.71
CA LYS A 72 14.66 12.55 -13.92
C LYS A 72 13.23 12.94 -14.26
N GLN A 73 12.53 12.12 -15.06
CA GLN A 73 11.13 12.40 -15.41
C GLN A 73 10.20 12.46 -14.19
N VAL A 74 10.54 11.73 -13.13
CA VAL A 74 9.78 11.66 -11.87
C VAL A 74 10.48 12.38 -10.71
N GLU A 75 11.60 13.08 -10.96
CA GLU A 75 12.38 13.75 -9.91
C GLU A 75 11.54 14.77 -9.12
N HIS A 76 10.58 15.42 -9.78
CA HIS A 76 9.64 16.36 -9.18
C HIS A 76 8.72 15.73 -8.12
N LEU A 77 8.57 14.40 -8.12
CA LEU A 77 7.82 13.66 -7.08
C LEU A 77 8.69 13.35 -5.86
N LEU A 78 10.01 13.51 -5.94
CA LEU A 78 10.93 13.22 -4.86
C LEU A 78 10.98 14.40 -3.89
N THR A 79 10.54 14.16 -2.66
CA THR A 79 10.55 15.15 -1.57
C THR A 79 11.87 15.17 -0.82
N ASP A 80 12.53 14.02 -0.68
CA ASP A 80 13.80 13.88 0.03
C ASP A 80 14.98 14.29 -0.87
N GLU A 81 15.82 15.19 -0.36
CA GLU A 81 16.97 15.71 -1.08
C GLU A 81 18.02 14.63 -1.39
N ARG A 82 18.17 13.61 -0.53
CA ARG A 82 19.11 12.51 -0.76
C ARG A 82 18.73 11.71 -2.00
N SER A 83 17.43 11.54 -2.24
CA SER A 83 16.92 10.87 -3.43
C SER A 83 17.21 11.66 -4.71
N ARG A 84 17.06 13.01 -4.68
CA ARG A 84 17.43 13.88 -5.81
C ARG A 84 18.95 13.89 -6.04
N ASN A 85 19.73 13.96 -4.96
CA ASN A 85 21.19 13.90 -5.03
C ASN A 85 21.69 12.58 -5.63
N ALA A 86 21.04 11.45 -5.33
CA ALA A 86 21.40 10.18 -5.95
C ALA A 86 21.22 10.17 -7.48
N ILE A 87 20.19 10.84 -8.01
CA ILE A 87 20.02 11.02 -9.45
C ILE A 87 21.15 11.88 -10.03
N ALA A 88 21.46 13.00 -9.39
CA ALA A 88 22.52 13.90 -9.83
C ALA A 88 23.92 13.24 -9.81
N VAL A 89 24.23 12.45 -8.78
CA VAL A 89 25.48 11.69 -8.70
C VAL A 89 25.51 10.58 -9.75
N ALA A 90 24.41 9.87 -9.96
CA ALA A 90 24.32 8.84 -11.00
C ALA A 90 24.50 9.41 -12.41
N GLU A 91 23.97 10.61 -12.69
CA GLU A 91 24.22 11.31 -13.95
C GLU A 91 25.71 11.66 -14.12
N ARG A 92 26.31 12.30 -13.11
CA ARG A 92 27.76 12.61 -13.13
C ARG A 92 28.61 11.36 -13.32
N TRP A 93 28.23 10.25 -12.70
CA TRP A 93 28.93 8.98 -12.86
C TRP A 93 28.85 8.48 -14.30
N CYS A 94 27.68 8.58 -14.95
CA CYS A 94 27.53 8.23 -16.37
C CYS A 94 28.37 9.14 -17.28
N ASP A 95 28.59 10.39 -16.88
CA ASP A 95 29.46 11.35 -17.57
C ASP A 95 30.97 11.19 -17.22
N GLY A 96 31.32 10.23 -16.36
CA GLY A 96 32.71 10.01 -15.90
C GLY A 96 33.23 11.08 -14.94
N GLN A 97 32.34 11.86 -14.32
CA GLN A 97 32.62 12.98 -13.40
C GLN A 97 32.41 12.63 -11.92
N ALA A 98 32.00 11.39 -11.62
CA ALA A 98 31.89 10.87 -10.27
C ALA A 98 32.50 9.47 -10.19
N THR A 99 33.03 9.14 -9.02
CA THR A 99 33.64 7.85 -8.69
C THR A 99 32.58 6.81 -8.31
N ASP A 100 32.96 5.53 -8.34
CA ASP A 100 32.12 4.43 -7.83
C ASP A 100 31.76 4.65 -6.35
N ASP A 101 32.72 5.12 -5.54
CA ASP A 101 32.51 5.40 -4.12
C ASP A 101 31.45 6.51 -3.90
N GLU A 102 31.50 7.58 -4.70
CA GLU A 102 30.49 8.64 -4.66
C GLU A 102 29.11 8.12 -5.05
N LEU A 103 29.04 7.27 -6.09
CA LEU A 103 27.80 6.65 -6.54
C LEU A 103 27.19 5.76 -5.45
N ASP A 104 28.01 4.89 -4.86
CA ASP A 104 27.59 3.96 -3.81
C ASP A 104 27.13 4.70 -2.54
N ALA A 105 27.85 5.76 -2.15
CA ALA A 105 27.47 6.60 -1.01
C ALA A 105 26.12 7.30 -1.25
N ALA A 106 25.91 7.85 -2.46
CA ALA A 106 24.66 8.50 -2.81
C ALA A 106 23.49 7.50 -2.86
N TYR A 107 23.74 6.30 -3.39
CA TYR A 107 22.75 5.22 -3.42
C TYR A 107 22.37 4.76 -2.01
N ALA A 108 23.35 4.58 -1.12
CA ALA A 108 23.11 4.24 0.28
C ALA A 108 22.28 5.30 1.01
N ALA A 109 22.57 6.59 0.78
CA ALA A 109 21.83 7.70 1.36
C ALA A 109 20.37 7.74 0.88
N ALA A 110 20.12 7.54 -0.42
CA ALA A 110 18.77 7.46 -0.96
C ALA A 110 18.00 6.23 -0.44
N ASN A 111 18.67 5.09 -0.30
CA ASN A 111 18.06 3.89 0.26
C ASN A 111 17.67 4.08 1.74
N ALA A 112 18.52 4.73 2.53
CA ALA A 112 18.19 5.11 3.90
C ALA A 112 17.00 6.08 3.97
N ALA A 113 16.90 7.01 3.02
CA ALA A 113 15.74 7.91 2.90
C ALA A 113 14.44 7.14 2.65
N ALA A 114 14.46 6.22 1.70
CA ALA A 114 13.31 5.38 1.38
C ALA A 114 12.85 4.54 2.58
N HIS A 115 13.79 3.91 3.30
CA HIS A 115 13.48 3.15 4.52
C HIS A 115 12.87 4.04 5.62
N SER A 116 13.43 5.22 5.84
CA SER A 116 12.90 6.18 6.82
C SER A 116 11.48 6.64 6.48
N ALA A 117 11.21 6.91 5.19
CA ALA A 117 9.89 7.29 4.72
C ALA A 117 8.87 6.16 4.91
N ALA A 118 9.23 4.92 4.54
CA ALA A 118 8.39 3.74 4.71
C ALA A 118 8.06 3.49 6.19
N TYR A 119 9.06 3.57 7.08
CA TYR A 119 8.87 3.42 8.52
C TYR A 119 7.95 4.49 9.10
N SER A 120 8.12 5.75 8.68
CA SER A 120 7.30 6.87 9.13
C SER A 120 5.84 6.70 8.69
N ALA A 121 5.60 6.28 7.44
CA ALA A 121 4.27 6.01 6.92
C ALA A 121 3.58 4.87 7.68
N ALA A 122 4.29 3.77 7.94
CA ALA A 122 3.77 2.64 8.72
C ALA A 122 3.38 3.07 10.14
N ARG A 123 4.22 3.87 10.80
CA ARG A 123 3.94 4.40 12.14
C ARG A 123 2.73 5.33 12.16
N ALA A 124 2.59 6.20 11.16
CA ALA A 124 1.45 7.10 11.04
C ALA A 124 0.13 6.32 10.87
N ALA A 125 0.14 5.27 10.03
CA ALA A 125 -1.01 4.40 9.83
C ALA A 125 -1.42 3.68 11.14
N ALA A 126 -0.43 3.12 11.87
CA ALA A 126 -0.68 2.46 13.14
C ALA A 126 -1.27 3.42 14.20
N ASN A 127 -0.73 4.63 14.32
CA ASN A 127 -1.25 5.65 15.25
C ASN A 127 -2.68 6.08 14.89
N SER A 128 -2.96 6.26 13.61
CA SER A 128 -4.29 6.61 13.12
C SER A 128 -5.32 5.52 13.48
N ALA A 129 -4.99 4.25 13.20
CA ALA A 129 -5.85 3.12 13.54
C ALA A 129 -6.11 3.02 15.06
N ALA A 130 -5.08 3.20 15.89
CA ALA A 130 -5.22 3.21 17.34
C ALA A 130 -6.14 4.34 17.83
N HIS A 131 -6.01 5.54 17.26
CA HIS A 131 -6.86 6.68 17.59
C HIS A 131 -8.33 6.44 17.21
N PHE A 132 -8.60 5.89 16.02
CA PHE A 132 -9.97 5.54 15.61
C PHE A 132 -10.59 4.48 16.53
N ALA A 133 -9.84 3.44 16.89
CA ALA A 133 -10.32 2.40 17.79
C ALA A 133 -10.66 2.95 19.19
N ALA A 134 -9.79 3.81 19.74
CA ALA A 134 -10.03 4.46 21.03
C ALA A 134 -11.30 5.33 21.01
N ARG A 135 -11.50 6.11 19.95
CA ARG A 135 -12.69 6.96 19.80
C ARG A 135 -13.97 6.12 19.67
N ALA A 136 -13.95 5.08 18.85
CA ALA A 136 -15.09 4.19 18.69
C ALA A 136 -15.48 3.51 20.02
N ALA A 137 -14.50 3.09 20.82
CA ALA A 137 -14.74 2.52 22.15
C ALA A 137 -15.37 3.54 23.11
N ALA A 138 -14.90 4.80 23.10
CA ALA A 138 -15.46 5.86 23.91
C ALA A 138 -16.92 6.20 23.51
N ASP A 139 -17.20 6.30 22.21
CA ASP A 139 -18.54 6.58 21.68
C ASP A 139 -19.51 5.44 22.04
N ALA A 140 -19.07 4.19 21.93
CA ALA A 140 -19.86 3.02 22.32
C ALA A 140 -20.16 3.00 23.82
N ALA A 141 -19.18 3.32 24.67
CA ALA A 141 -19.36 3.41 26.12
C ALA A 141 -20.35 4.53 26.50
N TYR A 142 -20.24 5.69 25.85
CA TYR A 142 -21.15 6.81 26.06
C TYR A 142 -22.59 6.46 25.65
N ALA A 143 -22.77 5.84 24.48
CA ALA A 143 -24.08 5.40 24.01
C ALA A 143 -24.72 4.36 24.95
N ALA A 144 -23.94 3.39 25.42
CA ALA A 144 -24.40 2.39 26.38
C ALA A 144 -24.85 3.02 27.71
N ALA A 145 -24.06 3.96 28.25
CA ALA A 145 -24.40 4.68 29.47
C ALA A 145 -25.68 5.51 29.32
N HIS A 146 -25.82 6.22 28.19
CA HIS A 146 -27.01 7.02 27.91
C HIS A 146 -28.27 6.15 27.75
N PHE A 147 -28.16 5.01 27.06
CA PHE A 147 -29.26 4.05 26.91
C PHE A 147 -29.69 3.45 28.26
N ALA A 148 -28.72 3.08 29.11
CA ALA A 148 -28.99 2.56 30.46
C ALA A 148 -29.71 3.62 31.32
N ALA A 149 -29.26 4.87 31.31
CA ALA A 149 -29.92 5.96 32.04
C ALA A 149 -31.36 6.20 31.54
N TYR A 150 -31.55 6.26 30.22
CA TYR A 150 -32.86 6.47 29.61
C TYR A 150 -33.84 5.32 29.92
N SER A 151 -33.37 4.07 29.81
CA SER A 151 -34.19 2.89 30.10
C SER A 151 -34.59 2.82 31.58
N ALA A 152 -33.67 3.14 32.51
CA ALA A 152 -33.97 3.22 33.94
C ALA A 152 -35.01 4.31 34.24
N ALA A 153 -34.85 5.51 33.68
CA ALA A 153 -35.80 6.61 33.85
C ALA A 153 -37.20 6.24 33.33
N ARG A 154 -37.27 5.60 32.16
CA ARG A 154 -38.53 5.14 31.56
C ARG A 154 -39.19 4.04 32.40
N ALA A 155 -38.40 3.09 32.90
CA ALA A 155 -38.91 2.02 33.77
C ALA A 155 -39.51 2.60 35.06
N ALA A 156 -38.83 3.57 35.68
CA ALA A 156 -39.33 4.27 36.88
C ALA A 156 -40.64 5.03 36.59
N ALA A 157 -40.73 5.75 35.47
CA ALA A 157 -41.94 6.47 35.07
C ALA A 157 -43.13 5.52 34.84
N ASN A 158 -42.90 4.40 34.14
CA ASN A 158 -43.93 3.39 33.92
C ASN A 158 -44.39 2.74 35.23
N ALA A 159 -43.47 2.43 36.14
CA ALA A 159 -43.79 1.88 37.45
C ALA A 159 -44.67 2.84 38.27
N ALA A 160 -44.34 4.13 38.27
CA ALA A 160 -45.12 5.16 38.94
C ALA A 160 -46.53 5.29 38.33
N ALA A 161 -46.65 5.32 37.00
CA ALA A 161 -47.95 5.39 36.31
C ALA A 161 -48.82 4.16 36.61
N ASN A 162 -48.25 2.96 36.60
CA ASN A 162 -48.97 1.73 36.95
C ASN A 162 -49.43 1.71 38.41
N ALA A 163 -48.60 2.20 39.33
CA ALA A 163 -48.98 2.32 40.74
C ALA A 163 -50.15 3.28 40.93
N ALA A 164 -50.13 4.44 40.27
CA ALA A 164 -51.23 5.40 40.30
C ALA A 164 -52.54 4.79 39.75
N ALA A 165 -52.47 4.14 38.58
CA ALA A 165 -53.63 3.52 37.95
C ALA A 165 -54.26 2.42 38.82
N ARG A 166 -53.44 1.59 39.50
CA ARG A 166 -53.95 0.56 40.43
C ARG A 166 -54.64 1.16 41.64
N SER A 167 -54.09 2.24 42.21
CA SER A 167 -54.71 2.94 43.33
C SER A 167 -56.08 3.51 42.93
N GLU A 168 -56.22 4.08 41.73
CA GLU A 168 -57.50 4.55 41.19
C GLU A 168 -58.49 3.40 40.96
N GLN A 169 -58.05 2.29 40.36
CA GLN A 169 -58.87 1.09 40.15
C GLN A 169 -59.36 0.49 41.47
N GLU A 170 -58.50 0.44 42.50
CA GLU A 170 -58.87 -0.03 43.83
C GLU A 170 -59.93 0.88 44.46
N ALA A 171 -59.76 2.20 44.38
CA ALA A 171 -60.71 3.16 44.90
C ALA A 171 -62.09 3.02 44.24
N GLU A 172 -62.15 2.85 42.92
CA GLU A 172 -63.41 2.68 42.20
C GLU A 172 -64.08 1.33 42.51
N LEU A 173 -63.31 0.24 42.61
CA LEU A 173 -63.85 -1.06 42.99
C LEU A 173 -64.48 -1.03 44.39
N ARG A 174 -63.80 -0.38 45.36
CA ARG A 174 -64.33 -0.18 46.71
C ARG A 174 -65.66 0.56 46.67
N ARG A 175 -65.75 1.65 45.90
CA ARG A 175 -66.99 2.44 45.71
C ARG A 175 -68.14 1.59 45.16
N ILE A 176 -67.89 0.76 44.16
CA ILE A 176 -68.91 -0.12 43.56
C ILE A 176 -69.41 -1.13 44.60
N CYS A 177 -68.52 -1.80 45.32
CA CYS A 177 -68.90 -2.80 46.33
C CYS A 177 -69.76 -2.20 47.46
N GLU A 178 -69.50 -0.96 47.87
CA GLU A 178 -70.29 -0.27 48.89
C GLU A 178 -71.71 0.10 48.42
N SER A 179 -71.94 0.23 47.11
CA SER A 179 -73.23 0.60 46.52
C SER A 179 -74.24 -0.54 46.34
N ILE A 180 -73.84 -1.81 46.48
CA ILE A 180 -74.70 -3.01 46.26
C ILE A 180 -75.40 -3.44 47.57
N LYS A 181 -75.98 -2.50 48.33
CA LYS A 181 -76.84 -2.79 49.49
C LYS A 181 -78.30 -2.64 49.13
#